data_AF-A0A430SDG1-F1
#
_entry.id   AF-A0A430SDG1-F1
#
_cell.length_a   1.000
_cell.length_b   1.000
_cell.length_c   1.000
_cell.angle_alpha   90.00
_cell.angle_beta   90.00
_cell.angle_gamma   90.00
#
_symmetry.space_group_name_H-M   'P 1'
#
loop_
_entity.id
_entity.type
_entity.pdbx_description
1 polymer ?
#
loop_
_entity_poly.entity_id
_entity_poly.type
_entity_poly.pdbx_seq_one_letter_code
_entity_poly.pdbx_strand_id
1 'polypeptide(L)' 'LRGSLLLAGSGVGLLPVGPAPRELLPLVERFLPARYTE' A
#
# COMPACT_ATOMS: atom_id res chain seq x y z
N LEU A 1 1.80 -8.93 -20.01
CA LEU A 1 2.51 -8.84 -18.71
C LEU A 1 1.49 -9.00 -17.58
N ARG A 2 1.86 -9.68 -16.49
CA ARG A 2 1.08 -9.71 -15.24
C ARG A 2 1.91 -9.00 -14.18
N GLY A 3 1.27 -8.16 -13.37
CA GLY A 3 1.92 -7.40 -12.32
C GLY A 3 0.89 -6.77 -11.40
N SER A 4 1.36 -6.17 -10.32
CA SER A 4 0.53 -5.46 -9.34
C SER A 4 0.73 -3.96 -9.50
N LEU A 5 -0.38 -3.24 -9.55
CA LEU A 5 -0.36 -1.79 -9.65
C LEU A 5 -0.39 -1.20 -8.24
N LEU A 6 0.50 -0.24 -7.96
CA LEU A 6 0.54 0.51 -6.71
C LEU A 6 0.54 2.01 -6.99
N LEU A 7 -0.07 2.76 -6.08
CA LEU A 7 -0.05 4.22 -6.04
C LEU A 7 0.83 4.65 -4.85
N ALA A 8 1.80 5.53 -5.11
CA ALA A 8 2.64 6.12 -4.08
C ALA A 8 2.40 7.64 -4.02
N GLY A 9 2.22 8.18 -2.83
CA GLY A 9 2.02 9.61 -2.66
C GLY A 9 1.97 10.04 -1.20
N SER A 10 2.39 11.27 -0.91
CA SER A 10 2.55 11.77 0.47
C SER A 10 1.27 11.71 1.31
N GLY A 11 0.09 11.80 0.68
CA GLY A 11 -1.21 11.71 1.38
C GLY A 11 -1.73 10.28 1.61
N VAL A 12 -1.21 9.30 0.89
CA VAL A 12 -1.71 7.91 0.91
C VAL A 12 -0.66 6.88 1.35
N GLY A 13 0.60 7.30 1.45
CA GLY A 13 1.72 6.39 1.65
C GLY A 13 1.91 5.51 0.42
N LEU A 14 1.64 4.22 0.59
CA LEU A 14 1.66 3.23 -0.48
C LEU A 14 0.36 2.42 -0.52
N LEU A 15 -0.37 2.52 -1.64
CA LEU A 15 -1.69 1.94 -1.80
C LEU A 15 -1.75 0.96 -2.98
N PRO A 16 -2.14 -0.32 -2.78
CA PRO A 16 -2.37 -1.25 -3.87
C PRO A 16 -3.66 -0.90 -4.64
N VAL A 17 -3.63 -1.01 -5.97
CA VAL A 17 -4.85 -0.96 -6.78
C VAL A 17 -5.42 -2.37 -6.90
N GLY A 18 -6.43 -2.65 -6.08
CA GLY A 18 -6.99 -3.99 -5.90
C GLY A 18 -6.28 -4.78 -4.79
N PRO A 19 -6.46 -6.12 -4.75
CA PRO A 19 -5.83 -6.95 -3.72
C PRO A 19 -4.29 -6.89 -3.81
N ALA A 20 -3.63 -6.58 -2.68
CA ALA A 20 -2.18 -6.69 -2.60
C ALA A 20 -1.74 -8.16 -2.59
N PRO A 21 -0.73 -8.54 -3.39
CA PRO A 21 0.00 -9.79 -3.18
C PRO A 21 0.57 -9.83 -1.76
N ARG A 22 0.60 -11.03 -1.15
CA ARG A 22 1.09 -11.22 0.23
C ARG A 22 2.55 -10.76 0.38
N GLU A 23 3.32 -10.89 -0.69
CA GLU A 23 4.72 -10.52 -0.78
C GLU A 23 4.94 -9.00 -0.64
N LEU A 24 3.92 -8.18 -0.96
CA LEU A 24 3.98 -6.73 -0.88
C LEU A 24 3.40 -6.16 0.41
N LEU A 25 2.75 -6.98 1.25
CA LEU A 25 2.15 -6.53 2.51
C LEU A 25 3.15 -5.81 3.44
N PRO A 26 4.39 -6.29 3.65
CA PRO A 26 5.33 -5.60 4.53
C PRO A 26 5.64 -4.17 4.06
N LEU A 27 5.64 -3.96 2.74
CA LEU A 27 5.88 -2.65 2.14
C LEU A 27 4.66 -1.74 2.36
N VAL A 28 3.44 -2.25 2.15
CA VAL A 28 2.20 -1.51 2.35
C VAL A 28 2.04 -1.11 3.82
N GLU A 29 2.27 -2.04 4.76
CA GLU A 29 2.19 -1.80 6.20
C GLU A 29 3.18 -0.72 6.65
N ARG A 30 4.41 -0.77 6.15
CA ARG A 30 5.46 0.20 6.50
C ARG A 30 5.09 1.63 6.10
N PHE A 31 4.37 1.80 5.00
CA PHE A 31 3.99 3.11 4.48
C PHE A 31 2.53 3.47 4.78
N LEU A 32 1.82 2.68 5.58
CA LEU A 32 0.46 3.00 5.97
C LEU A 32 0.44 4.28 6.82
N PRO A 33 -0.41 5.28 6.51
CA PRO A 33 -0.49 6.50 7.31
C PRO A 33 -0.86 6.21 8.76
N ALA A 34 -0.10 6.71 9.73
CA ALA A 34 -0.35 6.48 11.16
C ALA A 34 -1.51 7.34 11.73
N ARG A 35 -2.47 7.76 10.90
CA ARG A 35 -3.50 8.79 11.21
C ARG A 35 -4.90 8.19 11.34
N TYR A 36 -5.02 7.03 11.98
CA TYR A 36 -6.31 6.42 12.27
C TYR A 36 -6.75 6.76 13.70
N THR A 37 -8.07 6.87 13.91
CA THR A 37 -8.63 6.93 15.26
C THR A 37 -8.33 5.63 15.99
N GLU A 38 -8.15 5.70 17.32
CA GLU A 38 -8.07 4.52 18.18
C GLU A 38 -9.34 3.66 18.14
#